data_AF-A0A699XU64-F1
#
_entry.id   AF-A0A699XU64-F1
#
_cell.length_a   1.000
_cell.length_b   1.000
_cell.length_c   1.000
_cell.angle_alpha   90.00
_cell.angle_beta   90.00
_cell.angle_gamma   90.00
#
_symmetry.space_group_name_H-M   'P 1'
#
loop_
_entity.id
_entity.type
_entity.pdbx_description
1 polymer ?
#
loop_
_entity_poly.entity_id
_entity_poly.type
_entity_poly.pdbx_seq_one_letter_code
_entity_poly.pdbx_strand_id
1 'polypeptide(L)' 'LPVEDIIGRTPTELDIWGIPGIGPGILERLQKGSIRNLEMPFRRKDGRTFSGLVSAEPFDLDSTPAVVVVVRDITQLKQA' A
#
# COMPACT_ATOMS: atom_id res chain seq x y z
N LEU A 1 2.78 -7.47 11.52
CA LEU A 1 2.99 -6.80 12.83
C LEU A 1 1.76 -7.09 13.67
N PRO A 2 1.83 -7.11 15.01
CA PRO A 2 0.64 -7.05 15.86
C PRO A 2 -0.26 -5.89 15.44
N VAL A 3 -1.58 -6.01 15.62
CA VAL A 3 -2.52 -4.97 15.19
C VAL A 3 -2.25 -3.67 15.96
N GLU A 4 -1.95 -3.74 17.25
CA GLU A 4 -1.64 -2.57 18.07
C GLU A 4 -0.43 -1.76 17.58
N ASP A 5 0.52 -2.40 16.90
CA ASP A 5 1.71 -1.73 16.35
C ASP A 5 1.44 -1.04 14.99
N ILE A 6 0.31 -1.36 14.36
CA ILE A 6 -0.08 -0.86 13.04
C ILE A 6 -1.03 0.34 13.18
N ILE A 7 -1.99 0.26 14.11
CA ILE A 7 -3.00 1.31 14.29
C ILE A 7 -2.31 2.63 14.68
N GLY A 8 -2.73 3.71 14.03
CA GLY A 8 -2.18 5.05 14.25
C GLY A 8 -0.89 5.35 13.48
N ARG A 9 -0.37 4.39 12.71
CA ARG A 9 0.81 4.59 11.84
C ARG A 9 0.43 4.66 10.38
N THR A 10 1.14 5.49 9.64
CA THR A 10 1.05 5.56 8.19
C THR A 10 1.78 4.38 7.53
N PRO A 11 1.39 3.98 6.32
CA PRO A 11 2.16 3.03 5.51
C PRO A 11 3.65 3.37 5.39
N THR A 12 4.00 4.66 5.34
CA THR A 12 5.38 5.13 5.27
C THR A 12 6.14 4.88 6.57
N GLU A 13 5.54 5.13 7.73
CA GLU A 13 6.14 4.83 9.04
C GLU A 13 6.29 3.32 9.30
N LEU A 14 5.42 2.52 8.67
CA LEU A 14 5.49 1.06 8.69
C LEU A 14 6.50 0.49 7.68
N ASP A 15 7.17 1.35 6.91
CA ASP A 15 8.21 0.99 5.94
C ASP A 15 7.77 -0.06 4.91
N ILE A 16 6.50 -0.02 4.49
CA ILE A 16 5.93 -1.04 3.58
C ILE A 16 6.33 -0.83 2.12
N TRP A 17 6.92 0.32 1.79
CA TRP A 17 7.25 0.69 0.44
C TRP A 17 8.60 0.09 0.01
N GLY A 18 8.63 -0.60 -1.12
CA GLY A 18 9.89 -1.05 -1.73
C GLY A 18 10.63 0.06 -2.47
N ILE A 19 10.00 1.22 -2.68
CA ILE A 19 10.61 2.41 -3.29
C ILE A 19 10.72 3.50 -2.21
N PRO A 20 11.94 3.91 -1.82
CA PRO A 20 12.13 5.00 -0.87
C PRO A 20 11.45 6.29 -1.33
N GLY A 21 10.76 6.97 -0.41
CA GLY A 21 10.14 8.28 -0.69
C GLY A 21 8.87 8.26 -1.55
N ILE A 22 8.34 7.09 -1.93
CA ILE A 22 7.16 7.03 -2.81
C ILE A 22 5.83 7.37 -2.11
N GLY A 23 5.78 7.27 -0.78
CA GLY A 23 4.56 7.42 0.02
C GLY A 23 3.76 8.70 -0.28
N PRO A 24 4.37 9.91 -0.27
CA PRO A 24 3.67 11.15 -0.60
C PRO A 24 3.01 11.14 -1.98
N GLY A 25 3.66 10.58 -3.00
CA GLY A 25 3.09 10.49 -4.36
C GLY A 25 1.91 9.52 -4.45
N ILE A 26 1.93 8.43 -3.67
CA ILE A 26 0.78 7.52 -3.56
C ILE A 26 -0.40 8.22 -2.91
N LEU A 27 -0.16 8.99 -1.84
CA LEU A 27 -1.20 9.74 -1.15
C LEU A 27 -1.82 10.81 -2.05
N GLU A 28 -1.02 11.58 -2.79
CA GLU A 28 -1.50 12.59 -3.73
C GLU A 28 -2.40 11.95 -4.81
N ARG A 29 -2.02 10.77 -5.30
CA ARG A 29 -2.81 10.04 -6.29
C ARG A 29 -4.16 9.57 -5.74
N LEU A 30 -4.19 9.15 -4.47
CA LEU A 30 -5.43 8.77 -3.77
C LEU A 30 -6.32 9.97 -3.47
N GLN A 31 -5.76 11.15 -3.22
CA GLN A 31 -6.54 12.38 -3.07
C GLN A 31 -7.24 12.80 -4.37
N LYS A 32 -6.71 12.37 -5.52
CA LYS A 32 -7.26 12.67 -6.86
C LYS A 32 -8.21 11.58 -7.38
N GLY A 33 -8.35 10.45 -6.68
CA GLY A 33 -9.20 9.34 -7.10
C GLY A 33 -8.68 7.98 -6.65
N SER A 34 -8.88 6.95 -7.46
CA SER A 34 -8.47 5.58 -7.16
C SER A 34 -7.14 5.18 -7.82
N ILE A 35 -6.48 4.20 -7.23
CA ILE A 35 -5.36 3.47 -7.83
C ILE A 35 -5.90 2.12 -8.31
N ARG A 36 -5.61 1.77 -9.56
CA ARG A 36 -6.01 0.49 -10.15
C ARG A 36 -4.81 -0.23 -10.73
N ASN A 37 -4.60 -1.48 -10.30
CA ASN A 37 -3.60 -2.40 -10.83
C ASN A 37 -2.20 -1.78 -10.98
N LEU A 38 -1.79 -0.98 -9.99
CA LEU A 38 -0.43 -0.41 -9.98
C LEU A 38 0.55 -1.49 -9.52
N GLU A 39 1.49 -1.85 -10.38
CA GLU A 39 2.60 -2.71 -9.98
C GLU A 39 3.70 -1.88 -9.32
N MET A 40 4.13 -2.28 -8.13
CA MET A 40 5.28 -1.69 -7.45
C MET A 40 5.89 -2.66 -6.44
N PRO A 41 7.16 -2.52 -6.06
CA PRO A 41 7.74 -3.33 -5.01
C PRO A 41 7.22 -2.87 -3.64
N PHE A 42 6.90 -3.84 -2.79
CA PHE A 42 6.54 -3.67 -1.39
C PHE A 42 7.57 -4.37 -0.51
N ARG A 43 7.61 -3.98 0.76
CA ARG A 43 8.52 -4.55 1.76
C ARG A 43 7.74 -5.34 2.79
N ARG A 44 8.22 -6.53 3.09
CA ARG A 44 7.72 -7.37 4.19
C ARG A 44 8.38 -6.94 5.50
N LYS A 45 7.79 -7.34 6.62
CA LYS A 45 8.34 -7.09 7.97
C LYS A 45 9.80 -7.56 8.12
N ASP A 46 10.17 -8.64 7.44
CA ASP A 46 11.52 -9.22 7.47
C ASP A 46 12.52 -8.51 6.54
N GLY A 47 12.12 -7.40 5.91
CA GLY A 47 12.94 -6.61 5.00
C GLY A 47 12.96 -7.12 3.55
N ARG A 48 12.43 -8.32 3.26
CA ARG A 48 12.36 -8.82 1.88
C ARG A 48 11.37 -8.01 1.07
N THR A 49 11.68 -7.81 -0.21
CA THR A 49 10.78 -7.16 -1.16
C THR A 49 9.97 -8.17 -1.96
N PHE A 50 8.78 -7.78 -2.38
CA PHE A 50 7.94 -8.57 -3.30
C PHE A 50 7.28 -7.65 -4.33
N SER A 51 6.96 -8.18 -5.50
CA SER A 51 6.19 -7.44 -6.52
C SER A 51 4.72 -7.47 -6.13
N GLY A 52 4.16 -6.30 -5.80
CA GLY A 52 2.75 -6.17 -5.45
C GLY A 52 1.97 -5.49 -6.56
N LEU A 53 0.80 -6.04 -6.87
CA LEU A 53 -0.23 -5.37 -7.66
C LEU A 53 -1.22 -4.72 -6.69
N VAL A 54 -1.21 -3.39 -6.59
CA VAL A 54 -2.04 -2.63 -5.66
C VAL A 54 -3.22 -1.96 -6.37
N SER A 55 -4.40 -2.09 -5.76
CA SER A 55 -5.55 -1.25 -6.05
C SER A 55 -6.05 -0.61 -4.76
N ALA A 56 -6.51 0.63 -4.84
CA ALA A 56 -6.98 1.37 -3.69
C ALA A 56 -8.09 2.34 -4.09
N GLU A 57 -9.17 2.34 -3.32
CA GLU A 57 -10.33 3.20 -3.57
C GLU A 57 -10.67 4.01 -2.30
N PRO A 58 -10.75 5.35 -2.39
CA PRO A 58 -11.30 6.18 -1.33
C PRO A 58 -12.80 5.92 -1.13
N PHE A 59 -13.26 5.99 0.12
CA PHE A 59 -14.67 5.88 0.48
C PHE A 59 -14.95 6.58 1.81
N ASP A 60 -16.22 6.87 2.09
CA ASP A 60 -16.64 7.42 3.38
C ASP A 60 -17.09 6.28 4.30
N LEU A 61 -16.41 6.11 5.43
CA LEU A 61 -16.77 5.19 6.51
C LEU A 61 -17.45 5.98 7.62
N ASP A 62 -18.78 5.91 7.73
CA ASP A 62 -19.56 6.66 8.72
C ASP A 62 -19.18 8.16 8.75
N SER A 63 -19.10 8.77 7.55
CA SER A 63 -18.65 10.16 7.32
C SER A 63 -17.18 10.45 7.63
N THR A 64 -16.37 9.42 7.91
CA THR A 64 -14.91 9.53 8.03
C THR A 64 -14.26 9.15 6.69
N PRO A 65 -13.51 10.07 6.03
CA PRO A 65 -12.78 9.73 4.81
C PRO A 65 -11.77 8.61 5.07
N ALA A 66 -11.88 7.54 4.30
CA ALA A 66 -11.06 6.35 4.41
C ALA A 66 -10.61 5.87 3.03
N VAL A 67 -9.66 4.93 3.02
CA VAL A 67 -9.20 4.27 1.79
C VAL A 67 -9.15 2.77 2.05
N VAL A 68 -9.78 1.99 1.17
CA VAL A 68 -9.57 0.55 1.12
C VAL A 68 -8.40 0.25 0.19
N VAL A 69 -7.47 -0.58 0.62
CA VAL A 69 -6.27 -0.96 -0.15
C VAL A 69 -6.19 -2.47 -0.24
N VAL A 70 -5.99 -2.99 -1.45
CA VAL A 70 -5.75 -4.40 -1.72
C VAL A 70 -4.40 -4.53 -2.41
N VAL A 71 -3.51 -5.35 -1.85
CA VAL A 71 -2.20 -5.67 -2.45
C VAL A 71 -2.15 -7.17 -2.71
N ARG A 72 -1.97 -7.56 -3.97
CA ARG A 72 -1.74 -8.94 -4.37
C ARG A 72 -0.26 -9.15 -4.64
N ASP A 73 0.35 -10.16 -4.00
CA ASP A 73 1.70 -10.59 -4.38
C ASP A 73 1.66 -11.28 -5.75
N ILE A 74 2.39 -10.75 -6.72
CA ILE A 74 2.52 -11.25 -8.09
C ILE A 74 3.94 -11.74 -8.39
N THR A 75 4.81 -11.88 -7.39
CA THR A 75 6.22 -12.26 -7.58
C THR A 75 6.34 -13.59 -8.34
N GLN A 76 5.52 -14.59 -7.98
CA GLN A 76 5.49 -15.88 -8.66
C GLN A 76 5.03 -15.77 -10.13
N LEU A 77 4.06 -14.89 -10.42
CA LEU A 77 3.57 -14.67 -11.78
C LEU A 77 4.65 -14.05 -12.68
N LYS A 78 5.56 -13.24 -12.12
CA LYS A 78 6.64 -12.57 -12.87
C LYS A 78 7.87 -13.46 -13.10
N GLN A 79 7.99 -14.56 -12.35
CA GLN A 79 9.12 -15.49 -12.45
C GLN A 79 8.83 -16.72 -13.32
N ALA A 80 7.61 -16.82 -13.85
CA ALA A 80 7.14 -17.90 -14.72
C ALA A 80 7.48 -17.64 -16.20
#